data_AF-A0A529XH22-F1
#
_entry.id   AF-A0A529XH22-F1
#
_cell.length_a   1.000
_cell.length_b   1.000
_cell.length_c   1.000
_cell.angle_alpha   90.00
_cell.angle_beta   90.00
_cell.angle_gamma   90.00
#
_symmetry.space_group_name_H-M   'P 1'
#
loop_
_entity.id
_entity.type
_entity.pdbx_description
1 polymer ?
#
loop_
_entity_poly.entity_id
_entity_poly.type
_entity_poly.pdbx_seq_one_letter_code
_entity_poly.pdbx_strand_id
1 'polypeptide(L)'
;MTQWSGYLGLILQGALVTIELTLMGSVLALIMAFLAGMGRVSRFFLLRAIATAYIEFFRGTSIFVQLFWAYFVLPFAGLSLTPLQAGVLALGLNVGAYAAEVVRGAILSVGREQYEACTALNLGRWQGMRHVILPQALLVMLPTFGNNAIELLKA
;
A
#
# COMPACT_ATOMS: atom_id res chain seq x y z
N MET A 1 -9.08 45.38 -7.61
CA MET A 1 -8.65 44.93 -6.27
C MET A 1 -8.81 43.43 -6.21
N THR A 2 -7.67 42.75 -6.20
CA THR A 2 -7.44 41.30 -6.08
C THR A 2 -8.47 40.57 -5.22
N GLN A 3 -9.28 39.70 -5.84
CA GLN A 3 -10.21 38.80 -5.16
C GLN A 3 -9.48 37.65 -4.46
N TRP A 4 -8.65 37.98 -3.46
CA TRP A 4 -7.91 37.00 -2.64
C TRP A 4 -8.85 35.99 -1.96
N SER A 5 -10.09 36.40 -1.64
CA SER A 5 -11.12 35.55 -1.05
C SER A 5 -11.57 34.39 -1.95
N GLY A 6 -11.59 34.60 -3.28
CA GLY A 6 -11.96 33.54 -4.25
C GLY A 6 -10.90 32.44 -4.35
N TYR A 7 -9.62 32.82 -4.28
CA TYR A 7 -8.51 31.86 -4.28
C TYR A 7 -8.47 31.00 -3.02
N LEU A 8 -8.83 31.56 -1.85
CA LEU A 8 -8.93 30.79 -0.61
C LEU A 8 -9.98 29.67 -0.71
N GLY A 9 -11.14 29.95 -1.32
CA GLY A 9 -12.17 28.93 -1.57
C GLY A 9 -11.67 27.81 -2.48
N LEU A 10 -10.96 28.15 -3.55
CA LEU A 10 -10.40 27.17 -4.49
C LEU A 10 -9.34 26.28 -3.83
N ILE A 11 -8.45 26.87 -3.02
CA ILE A 11 -7.40 26.14 -2.30
C ILE A 11 -8.02 25.20 -1.25
N LEU A 12 -9.02 25.65 -0.50
CA LEU A 12 -9.75 24.81 0.45
C LEU A 12 -10.45 23.64 -0.25
N GLN A 13 -11.06 23.87 -1.41
CA GLN A 13 -11.67 22.82 -2.20
C GLN A 13 -10.63 21.82 -2.71
N GLY A 14 -9.48 22.29 -3.19
CA GLY A 14 -8.36 21.43 -3.57
C GLY A 14 -7.85 20.59 -2.40
N ALA A 15 -7.69 21.21 -1.22
CA ALA A 15 -7.27 20.51 0.00
C ALA A 15 -8.24 19.40 0.41
N LEU A 16 -9.55 19.63 0.30
CA LEU A 16 -10.56 18.61 0.58
C LEU A 16 -10.42 17.41 -0.37
N VAL A 17 -10.23 17.66 -1.67
CA VAL A 17 -10.01 16.59 -2.65
C VAL A 17 -8.71 15.82 -2.36
N THR A 18 -7.63 16.51 -1.99
CA THR A 18 -6.38 15.85 -1.59
C THR A 18 -6.56 14.98 -0.35
N ILE A 19 -7.33 15.43 0.65
CA ILE A 19 -7.63 14.64 1.85
C ILE A 19 -8.43 13.39 1.49
N GLU A 20 -9.47 13.53 0.66
CA GLU A 20 -10.30 12.41 0.21
C GLU A 20 -9.46 11.37 -0.56
N LEU A 21 -8.67 11.84 -1.53
CA LEU A 21 -7.75 11.00 -2.29
C LEU A 21 -6.71 10.33 -1.37
N THR A 22 -6.19 11.06 -0.38
CA THR A 22 -5.20 10.51 0.55
C THR A 22 -5.79 9.41 1.41
N LEU A 23 -6.98 9.62 1.97
CA LEU A 23 -7.65 8.64 2.82
C LEU A 23 -8.00 7.37 2.04
N MET A 24 -8.66 7.52 0.88
CA MET A 24 -9.05 6.39 0.05
C MET A 24 -7.83 5.65 -0.53
N GLY A 25 -6.83 6.39 -1.00
CA GLY A 25 -5.57 5.84 -1.49
C GLY A 25 -4.79 5.09 -0.41
N SER A 26 -4.75 5.63 0.81
CA SER A 26 -4.08 4.98 1.95
C SER A 26 -4.78 3.68 2.36
N VAL A 27 -6.11 3.64 2.35
CA VAL A 27 -6.88 2.41 2.62
C VAL A 27 -6.56 1.35 1.58
N LEU A 28 -6.58 1.70 0.28
CA LEU A 28 -6.22 0.76 -0.78
C LEU A 28 -4.77 0.29 -0.66
N ALA A 29 -3.85 1.22 -0.41
CA ALA A 29 -2.43 0.92 -0.23
C ALA A 29 -2.21 -0.04 0.94
N LEU A 30 -2.88 0.16 2.07
CA LEU A 30 -2.77 -0.73 3.23
C LEU A 30 -3.27 -2.14 2.91
N ILE A 31 -4.43 -2.26 2.27
CA ILE A 31 -4.98 -3.56 1.85
C ILE A 31 -3.98 -4.28 0.94
N MET A 32 -3.48 -3.59 -0.09
CA MET A 32 -2.53 -4.17 -1.06
C MET A 32 -1.18 -4.50 -0.42
N ALA A 33 -0.71 -3.67 0.51
CA ALA A 33 0.53 -3.90 1.25
C ALA A 33 0.46 -5.20 2.06
N PHE A 34 -0.63 -5.43 2.80
CA PHE A 34 -0.80 -6.65 3.57
C PHE A 34 -0.97 -7.88 2.65
N LEU A 35 -1.78 -7.78 1.60
CA LEU A 35 -1.99 -8.90 0.67
C LEU A 35 -0.68 -9.31 -0.02
N ALA A 36 0.03 -8.35 -0.64
CA ALA A 36 1.28 -8.62 -1.34
C ALA A 36 2.42 -8.94 -0.38
N GLY A 37 2.53 -8.24 0.75
CA GLY A 37 3.56 -8.47 1.77
C GLY A 37 3.47 -9.86 2.40
N MET A 38 2.26 -10.28 2.82
CA MET A 38 2.04 -11.65 3.30
C MET A 38 2.24 -12.68 2.18
N GLY A 39 1.79 -12.36 0.96
CA GLY A 39 2.01 -13.20 -0.23
C GLY A 39 3.49 -13.49 -0.48
N ARG A 40 4.37 -12.51 -0.29
CA ARG A 40 5.84 -12.66 -0.44
C ARG A 40 6.47 -13.56 0.61
N VAL A 41 5.96 -13.57 1.84
CA VAL A 41 6.45 -14.44 2.93
C VAL A 41 5.82 -15.85 2.87
N SER A 42 4.83 -16.05 2.00
CA SER A 42 4.15 -17.34 1.86
C SER A 42 5.08 -18.44 1.37
N ARG A 43 4.81 -19.68 1.83
CA ARG A 43 5.49 -20.90 1.34
C ARG A 43 5.08 -21.30 -0.07
N PHE A 44 3.90 -20.86 -0.51
CA PHE A 44 3.35 -21.27 -1.79
C PHE A 44 3.98 -20.46 -2.91
N PHE A 45 4.66 -21.15 -3.82
CA PHE A 45 5.38 -20.53 -4.93
C PHE A 45 4.48 -19.58 -5.74
N LEU A 46 3.24 -19.99 -6.03
CA LEU A 46 2.32 -19.19 -6.83
C LEU A 46 1.95 -17.86 -6.17
N LEU A 47 1.61 -17.88 -4.86
CA LEU A 47 1.31 -16.65 -4.11
C LEU A 47 2.51 -15.71 -4.07
N ARG A 48 3.69 -16.27 -3.86
CA ARG A 48 4.94 -15.50 -3.86
C ARG A 48 5.22 -14.91 -5.23
N ALA A 49 5.06 -15.67 -6.31
CA ALA A 49 5.31 -15.21 -7.68
C ALA A 49 4.36 -14.06 -8.06
N ILE A 50 3.05 -14.21 -7.81
CA ILE A 50 2.05 -13.17 -8.07
C ILE A 50 2.36 -11.89 -7.29
N ALA A 51 2.64 -12.01 -5.99
CA ALA A 51 2.99 -10.86 -5.17
C ALA A 51 4.30 -10.20 -5.62
N THR A 52 5.27 -10.99 -6.10
CA THR A 52 6.54 -10.47 -6.64
C THR A 52 6.31 -9.68 -7.91
N ALA A 53 5.55 -10.24 -8.85
CA ALA A 53 5.21 -9.57 -10.11
C ALA A 53 4.47 -8.25 -9.86
N TYR A 54 3.49 -8.24 -8.94
CA TYR A 54 2.80 -7.01 -8.52
C TYR A 54 3.79 -5.97 -7.98
N ILE A 55 4.63 -6.35 -7.00
CA ILE A 55 5.56 -5.42 -6.36
C ILE A 55 6.57 -4.86 -7.37
N GLU A 56 7.17 -5.73 -8.19
CA GLU A 56 8.17 -5.33 -9.18
C GLU A 56 7.57 -4.45 -10.27
N PHE A 57 6.37 -4.75 -10.76
CA PHE A 57 5.68 -3.94 -11.75
C PHE A 57 5.40 -2.53 -11.24
N PHE A 58 4.78 -2.41 -10.06
CA PHE A 58 4.36 -1.11 -9.53
C PHE A 58 5.53 -0.26 -9.03
N ARG A 59 6.58 -0.87 -8.46
CA ARG A 59 7.80 -0.15 -8.04
C ARG A 59 8.77 0.12 -9.18
N GLY A 60 8.71 -0.67 -10.26
CA GLY A 60 9.57 -0.53 -11.44
C GLY A 60 9.04 0.45 -12.49
N THR A 61 7.79 0.91 -12.35
CA THR A 61 7.16 1.86 -13.28
C THR A 61 6.87 3.20 -12.61
N SER A 62 6.92 4.28 -13.39
CA SER A 62 6.64 5.63 -12.89
C SER A 62 5.17 5.76 -12.48
N ILE A 63 4.94 6.34 -11.30
CA ILE A 63 3.59 6.60 -10.78
C ILE A 63 2.78 7.51 -11.72
N PHE A 64 3.45 8.46 -12.39
CA PHE A 64 2.81 9.34 -13.36
C PHE A 64 2.33 8.58 -14.60
N VAL A 65 3.13 7.61 -15.07
CA VAL A 65 2.75 6.73 -16.19
C VAL A 65 1.56 5.86 -15.81
N GLN A 66 1.54 5.33 -14.58
CA GLN A 66 0.41 4.53 -14.08
C GLN A 66 -0.88 5.35 -14.01
N LEU A 67 -0.81 6.60 -13.54
CA LEU A 67 -1.95 7.53 -13.48
C LEU A 67 -2.50 7.84 -14.88
N PHE A 68 -1.60 8.16 -15.83
CA PHE A 68 -1.99 8.39 -17.23
C PHE A 68 -2.64 7.16 -17.84
N TRP A 69 -2.09 5.98 -17.59
CA TRP A 69 -2.62 4.73 -18.11
C TRP A 69 -4.00 4.43 -17.52
N ALA A 70 -4.17 4.60 -16.20
CA ALA A 70 -5.44 4.39 -15.52
C ALA A 70 -6.55 5.33 -16.00
N TYR A 71 -6.23 6.58 -16.32
CA TYR A 71 -7.23 7.57 -16.74
C TYR A 71 -7.52 7.53 -18.25
N PHE A 72 -6.48 7.42 -19.09
CA PHE A 72 -6.62 7.56 -20.55
C PHE A 72 -6.68 6.22 -21.29
N VAL A 73 -6.07 5.15 -20.77
CA VAL A 73 -6.00 3.87 -21.49
C VAL A 73 -7.11 2.91 -21.05
N LEU A 74 -7.41 2.86 -19.76
CA LEU A 74 -8.45 1.98 -19.21
C LEU A 74 -9.85 2.16 -19.84
N PRO A 75 -10.29 3.37 -20.25
CA PRO A 75 -11.56 3.54 -20.96
C PRO A 75 -11.66 2.75 -22.27
N PHE A 76 -10.54 2.54 -22.99
CA PHE A 76 -10.54 1.70 -24.20
C PHE A 76 -10.78 0.22 -23.90
N ALA A 77 -10.54 -0.22 -22.67
CA ALA A 77 -10.89 -1.56 -22.19
C ALA A 77 -12.33 -1.64 -21.64
N GLY A 78 -13.13 -0.57 -21.76
CA GLY A 78 -14.51 -0.50 -21.28
C GLY A 78 -14.66 -0.06 -19.81
N LEU A 79 -13.57 0.35 -19.16
CA LEU A 79 -13.58 0.82 -17.77
C LEU A 79 -13.27 2.32 -17.71
N SER A 80 -14.31 3.14 -17.66
CA SER A 80 -14.19 4.59 -17.48
C SER A 80 -14.19 4.94 -15.99
N LEU A 81 -13.09 5.50 -15.50
CA LEU A 81 -12.94 5.93 -14.10
C LEU A 81 -13.06 7.46 -14.00
N THR A 82 -13.60 7.93 -12.88
CA THR A 82 -13.49 9.36 -12.55
C THR A 82 -12.04 9.74 -12.23
N PRO A 83 -11.63 11.01 -12.34
CA PRO A 83 -10.27 11.43 -11.99
C PRO A 83 -9.85 11.02 -10.58
N LEU A 84 -10.78 11.13 -9.62
CA LEU A 84 -10.55 10.70 -8.24
C LEU A 84 -10.32 9.18 -8.16
N GLN A 85 -11.15 8.37 -8.82
CA GLN A 85 -11.01 6.91 -8.82
C GLN A 85 -9.70 6.47 -9.48
N ALA A 86 -9.32 7.08 -10.59
CA ALA A 86 -8.05 6.81 -11.27
C ALA A 86 -6.85 7.16 -10.37
N GLY A 87 -6.91 8.31 -9.69
CA GLY A 87 -5.91 8.71 -8.69
C GLY A 87 -5.80 7.72 -7.54
N VAL A 88 -6.93 7.37 -6.91
CA VAL A 88 -6.97 6.39 -5.80
C VAL A 88 -6.40 5.05 -6.22
N LEU A 89 -6.76 4.54 -7.41
CA LEU A 89 -6.26 3.27 -7.93
C LEU A 89 -4.76 3.33 -8.22
N ALA A 90 -4.30 4.29 -9.01
CA ALA A 90 -2.89 4.36 -9.40
C ALA A 90 -1.99 4.59 -8.18
N LEU A 91 -2.30 5.59 -7.35
CA LEU A 91 -1.52 5.92 -6.17
C LEU A 91 -1.59 4.82 -5.11
N GLY A 92 -2.79 4.29 -4.85
CA GLY A 92 -2.98 3.23 -3.85
C GLY A 92 -2.28 1.92 -4.23
N LEU A 93 -2.33 1.52 -5.51
CA LEU A 93 -1.60 0.34 -5.98
C LEU A 93 -0.09 0.57 -5.98
N ASN A 94 0.38 1.78 -6.32
CA ASN A 94 1.80 2.10 -6.29
C ASN A 94 2.36 2.08 -4.86
N VAL A 95 1.80 2.91 -3.98
CA VAL A 95 2.23 3.03 -2.58
C VAL A 95 2.00 1.71 -1.83
N GLY A 96 0.93 0.98 -2.16
CA GLY A 96 0.70 -0.37 -1.64
C GLY A 96 1.82 -1.36 -1.97
N ALA A 97 2.44 -1.26 -3.15
CA ALA A 97 3.59 -2.09 -3.53
C ALA A 97 4.86 -1.72 -2.74
N TYR A 98 5.10 -0.44 -2.48
CA TYR A 98 6.19 0.00 -1.59
C TYR A 98 5.95 -0.44 -0.15
N ALA A 99 4.72 -0.28 0.34
CA ALA A 99 4.30 -0.69 1.67
C ALA A 99 4.30 -2.23 1.85
N ALA A 100 4.14 -3.02 0.79
CA ALA A 100 4.27 -4.47 0.85
C ALA A 100 5.68 -4.93 1.25
N GLU A 101 6.72 -4.22 0.82
CA GLU A 101 8.10 -4.49 1.24
C GLU A 101 8.34 -4.13 2.70
N VAL A 102 7.64 -3.11 3.22
CA VAL A 102 7.62 -2.80 4.65
C VAL A 102 7.01 -3.96 5.45
N VAL A 103 5.85 -4.47 5.03
CA VAL A 103 5.20 -5.63 5.67
C VAL A 103 6.14 -6.83 5.67
N ARG A 104 6.74 -7.16 4.51
CA ARG A 104 7.69 -8.26 4.38
C ARG A 104 8.91 -8.06 5.28
N GLY A 105 9.49 -6.86 5.27
CA GLY A 105 10.66 -6.50 6.08
C GLY A 105 10.37 -6.61 7.58
N ALA A 106 9.22 -6.11 8.03
CA ALA A 106 8.81 -6.15 9.43
C ALA A 106 8.55 -7.59 9.93
N ILE A 107 7.99 -8.46 9.09
CA ILE A 107 7.82 -9.88 9.45
C ILE A 107 9.17 -10.58 9.56
N LEU A 108 10.12 -10.26 8.67
CA LEU A 108 11.47 -10.84 8.68
C LEU A 108 12.37 -10.26 9.77
N SER A 109 12.08 -9.07 10.30
CA SER A 109 12.83 -8.48 11.40
C SER A 109 12.50 -9.11 12.76
N VAL A 110 11.40 -9.87 12.87
CA VAL A 110 11.09 -10.61 14.09
C VAL A 110 12.17 -11.66 14.31
N GLY A 111 12.78 -11.65 15.50
CA GLY A 111 13.90 -12.51 15.83
C GLY A 111 13.60 -14.00 15.64
N ARG A 112 14.60 -14.75 15.16
CA ARG A 112 14.48 -16.19 14.92
C ARG A 112 14.04 -16.98 16.16
N GLU A 113 14.44 -16.51 17.34
CA GLU A 113 14.04 -17.01 18.67
C GLU A 113 12.51 -17.20 18.78
N GLN A 114 11.72 -16.26 18.25
CA GLN A 114 10.25 -16.30 18.31
C GLN A 114 9.67 -17.42 17.43
N TYR A 115 10.28 -17.65 16.28
CA TYR A 115 9.89 -18.74 15.37
C TYR A 115 10.25 -20.10 15.96
N GLU A 116 11.41 -20.21 16.60
CA GLU A 116 11.86 -21.42 17.28
C GLU A 116 10.99 -21.72 18.52
N ALA A 117 10.63 -20.70 19.31
CA ALA A 117 9.70 -20.83 20.43
C ALA A 117 8.31 -21.31 19.97
N CYS A 118 7.77 -20.77 18.86
CA CYS A 118 6.52 -21.26 18.28
C CYS A 118 6.60 -22.75 17.91
N THR A 119 7.74 -23.17 17.35
CA THR A 119 7.98 -24.56 16.96
C THR A 119 8.10 -25.46 18.19
N ALA A 120 8.79 -25.02 19.24
CA ALA A 120 8.92 -25.74 20.51
C ALA A 120 7.58 -25.94 21.23
N LEU A 121 6.67 -24.97 21.10
CA LEU A 121 5.30 -25.04 21.62
C LEU A 121 4.33 -25.79 20.68
N ASN A 122 4.84 -26.41 19.61
CA ASN A 122 4.06 -27.12 18.59
C ASN A 122 2.95 -26.27 17.95
N LEU A 123 3.16 -24.94 17.87
CA LEU A 123 2.26 -24.04 17.15
C LEU A 123 2.44 -24.23 15.65
N GLY A 124 1.34 -24.43 14.93
CA GLY A 124 1.36 -24.44 13.47
C GLY A 124 1.81 -23.09 12.91
N ARG A 125 2.37 -23.08 11.69
CA ARG A 125 2.86 -21.85 11.03
C ARG A 125 1.84 -20.71 11.01
N TRP A 126 0.57 -21.01 10.77
CA TRP A 126 -0.48 -20.00 10.77
C TRP A 126 -0.81 -19.50 12.18
N GLN A 127 -0.77 -20.39 13.19
CA GLN A 127 -0.96 -20.01 14.58
C GLN A 127 0.18 -19.11 15.07
N GLY A 128 1.44 -19.50 14.83
CA GLY A 128 2.62 -18.70 15.17
C GLY A 128 2.62 -17.36 14.44
N MET A 129 2.28 -17.34 13.14
CA MET A 129 2.17 -16.11 12.37
C MET A 129 1.11 -15.18 12.96
N ARG A 130 -0.11 -15.67 13.19
CA ARG A 130 -1.25 -14.86 13.65
C ARG A 130 -1.10 -14.36 15.09
N HIS A 131 -0.60 -15.20 16.01
CA HIS A 131 -0.63 -14.90 17.44
C HIS A 131 0.67 -14.35 17.99
N VAL A 132 1.81 -14.59 17.33
CA VAL A 132 3.14 -14.22 17.86
C VAL A 132 3.84 -13.24 16.93
N ILE A 133 4.05 -13.62 15.66
CA ILE A 133 4.91 -12.87 14.74
C ILE A 133 4.21 -11.61 14.23
N LEU A 134 2.98 -11.73 13.71
CA LEU A 134 2.27 -10.62 13.09
C LEU A 134 1.99 -9.47 14.08
N PRO A 135 1.56 -9.70 15.33
CA PRO A 135 1.38 -8.62 16.31
C PRO A 135 2.68 -7.86 16.59
N GLN A 136 3.82 -8.55 16.68
CA GLN A 136 5.14 -7.92 16.87
C GLN A 136 5.56 -7.13 15.63
N ALA A 137 5.42 -7.73 14.44
CA ALA A 137 5.73 -7.07 13.18
C ALA A 137 4.85 -5.84 12.93
N LEU A 138 3.59 -5.86 13.38
CA LEU A 138 2.64 -4.75 13.20
C LEU A 138 3.14 -3.48 13.90
N LEU A 139 3.67 -3.60 15.11
CA LEU A 139 4.26 -2.46 15.82
C LEU A 139 5.48 -1.89 15.10
N VAL A 140 6.27 -2.74 14.45
CA VAL A 140 7.46 -2.33 13.69
C VAL A 140 7.10 -1.61 12.39
N MET A 141 6.02 -2.01 11.72
CA MET A 141 5.62 -1.41 10.43
C MET A 141 4.82 -0.09 10.56
N LEU A 142 4.19 0.18 11.71
CA LEU A 142 3.35 1.38 11.92
C LEU A 142 4.05 2.72 11.59
N PRO A 143 5.29 2.99 12.04
CA PRO A 143 5.97 4.24 11.72
C PRO A 143 6.19 4.42 10.22
N THR A 144 6.55 3.34 9.51
CA THR A 144 6.81 3.38 8.08
C THR A 144 5.52 3.53 7.27
N PHE A 145 4.41 2.95 7.72
CA PHE A 145 3.10 3.24 7.14
C PHE A 145 2.71 4.72 7.28
N GLY A 146 3.03 5.34 8.42
CA GLY A 146 2.88 6.79 8.58
C GLY A 146 3.66 7.58 7.53
N ASN A 147 4.92 7.20 7.28
CA ASN A 147 5.73 7.84 6.25
C ASN A 147 5.15 7.67 4.84
N ASN A 148 4.69 6.46 4.49
CA ASN A 148 4.06 6.20 3.19
C ASN A 148 2.76 6.99 3.01
N ALA A 149 1.95 7.18 4.07
CA ALA A 149 0.75 8.00 4.01
C ALA A 149 1.09 9.49 3.76
N ILE A 150 2.17 9.99 4.39
CA ILE A 150 2.67 11.35 4.16
C ILE A 150 3.23 11.49 2.73
N GLU A 151 3.87 10.45 2.18
CA GLU A 151 4.32 10.42 0.79
C GLU A 151 3.14 10.46 -0.19
N LEU A 152 2.08 9.70 0.09
CA LEU A 152 0.86 9.71 -0.73
C LEU A 152 0.15 11.07 -0.69
N LEU A 153 0.16 11.77 0.44
CA LEU A 153 -0.36 13.14 0.56
C LEU A 153 0.45 14.17 -0.25
N LYS A 154 1.74 13.89 -0.51
CA LYS A 154 2.63 14.75 -1.30
C LYS A 154 2.56 14.48 -2.81
N ALA A 155 2.06 13.32 -3.22
CA ALA A 155 2.01 12.87 -4.60
C ALA A 155 0.99 13.68 -5.43
#